data_AF-A0A6P8MYH3-F1
#
_entry.id   AF-A0A6P8MYH3-F1
#
_cell.length_a   1.000
_cell.length_b   1.000
_cell.length_c   1.000
_cell.angle_alpha   90.00
_cell.angle_beta   90.00
_cell.angle_gamma   90.00
#
_symmetry.space_group_name_H-M   'P 1'
#
loop_
_entity.id
_entity.type
_entity.pdbx_description
1 polymer ?
#
loop_
_entity_poly.entity_id
_entity_poly.type
_entity_poly.pdbx_seq_one_letter_code
_entity_poly.pdbx_strand_id
1 'polypeptide(L)'
;MTRCQNLRCTKQSYASSTMTDSGSLSWIEQKEMPRCPRSTITCGMLPTLRALASKECENSQGTICLVPFDANMDSASHLQIILLEAYCRETGIKVLRVSRERIRDHLCPGSGDLSCVLISNDDPYFLDTPE
;
A
#
# COMPACT_ATOMS: atom_id res chain seq x y z
N MET A 1 -14.52 -0.63 -12.58
CA MET A 1 -13.53 -1.26 -11.69
C MET A 1 -12.20 -0.57 -11.94
N THR A 2 -11.81 0.40 -11.12
CA THR A 2 -10.56 1.15 -11.32
C THR A 2 -9.58 0.75 -10.23
N ARG A 3 -8.75 -0.25 -10.51
CA ARG A 3 -7.62 -0.65 -9.68
C ARG A 3 -6.48 0.33 -9.98
N CYS A 4 -6.09 1.16 -9.02
CA CYS A 4 -4.90 2.00 -9.17
C CYS A 4 -3.69 1.07 -9.29
N GLN A 5 -3.06 1.04 -10.48
CA GLN A 5 -1.94 0.15 -10.76
C GLN A 5 -0.65 0.70 -10.17
N ASN A 6 0.11 -0.21 -9.55
CA ASN A 6 1.56 -0.24 -9.32
C ASN A 6 2.33 1.08 -9.57
N LEU A 7 2.76 1.75 -8.49
CA LEU A 7 3.96 2.59 -8.54
C LEU A 7 5.16 1.67 -8.81
N ARG A 8 5.60 1.61 -10.07
CA ARG A 8 6.88 0.99 -10.44
C ARG A 8 7.98 1.78 -9.73
N CYS A 9 8.71 1.12 -8.83
CA CYS A 9 9.95 1.65 -8.30
C CYS A 9 10.99 1.73 -9.43
N THR A 10 11.08 2.87 -10.13
CA THR A 10 12.24 3.17 -10.97
C THR A 10 13.40 3.60 -10.08
N LYS A 11 14.21 2.64 -9.63
CA LYS A 11 15.59 2.94 -9.23
C LYS A 11 16.40 3.19 -10.50
N GLN A 12 16.64 4.47 -10.82
CA GLN A 12 17.70 4.85 -11.76
C GLN A 12 19.05 4.53 -11.11
N SER A 13 19.67 3.43 -11.52
CA SER A 13 21.08 3.17 -11.25
C SER A 13 21.89 3.84 -12.35
N TYR A 14 22.70 4.82 -11.98
CA TYR A 14 23.81 5.30 -12.80
C TYR A 14 24.79 4.13 -13.00
N ALA A 15 25.17 3.86 -14.24
CA ALA A 15 26.35 3.07 -14.56
C ALA A 15 26.92 3.61 -15.87
N SER A 16 28.01 4.36 -15.73
CA SER A 16 28.86 4.79 -16.83
C SER A 16 29.82 3.66 -17.18
N SER A 17 30.06 3.50 -18.49
CA SER A 17 31.31 3.03 -19.11
C SER A 17 31.47 1.55 -19.52
N THR A 18 31.75 1.42 -20.83
CA THR A 18 32.57 0.43 -21.58
C THR A 18 32.05 -0.97 -21.98
N MET A 19 31.77 -1.08 -23.29
CA MET A 19 32.25 -2.07 -24.29
C MET A 19 32.13 -3.59 -24.04
N THR A 20 31.41 -4.22 -24.97
CA THR A 20 31.36 -5.64 -25.38
C THR A 20 32.77 -6.16 -25.74
N ASP A 21 33.15 -7.44 -25.66
CA ASP A 21 32.47 -8.65 -26.14
C ASP A 21 33.28 -9.91 -25.75
N SER A 22 32.63 -11.07 -25.86
CA SER A 22 33.19 -12.40 -26.17
C SER A 22 33.62 -13.33 -25.03
N GLY A 23 33.04 -14.55 -25.07
CA GLY A 23 33.56 -15.74 -24.39
C GLY A 23 32.49 -16.59 -23.71
N SER A 24 32.14 -17.74 -24.31
CA SER A 24 31.21 -18.72 -23.77
C SER A 24 31.65 -19.25 -22.38
N LEU A 25 30.71 -19.58 -21.49
CA LEU A 25 30.61 -20.90 -20.86
C LEU A 25 29.40 -20.97 -19.92
N SER A 26 28.98 -22.21 -19.75
CA SER A 26 27.80 -22.76 -19.11
C SER A 26 27.65 -22.50 -17.61
N TRP A 27 26.42 -22.76 -17.12
CA TRP A 27 25.96 -22.94 -15.73
C TRP A 27 25.41 -21.73 -14.98
N ILE A 28 24.10 -21.84 -14.70
CA ILE A 28 23.36 -21.43 -13.49
C ILE A 28 23.67 -20.03 -12.95
N GLU A 29 22.77 -19.10 -13.24
CA GLU A 29 22.30 -18.19 -12.20
C GLU A 29 20.82 -17.90 -12.47
N GLN A 30 19.94 -18.69 -11.85
CA GLN A 30 18.63 -18.18 -11.46
C GLN A 30 18.92 -17.02 -10.51
N LYS A 31 19.19 -15.84 -11.07
CA LYS A 31 19.28 -14.62 -10.30
C LYS A 31 17.86 -14.36 -9.83
N GLU A 32 17.55 -14.88 -8.64
CA GLU A 32 16.34 -14.57 -7.91
C GLU A 32 16.24 -13.04 -7.90
N MET A 33 15.37 -12.54 -8.75
CA MET A 33 15.01 -11.14 -8.76
C MET A 33 14.44 -10.90 -7.36
N PRO A 34 15.01 -9.98 -6.55
CA PRO A 34 14.50 -9.77 -5.20
C PRO A 34 13.03 -9.44 -5.37
N ARG A 35 12.16 -10.31 -4.84
CA ARG A 35 10.72 -10.16 -4.95
C ARG A 35 10.40 -8.84 -4.28
N CYS A 36 10.21 -7.77 -5.08
CA CYS A 36 9.79 -6.50 -4.51
C CYS A 36 8.50 -6.77 -3.73
N PRO A 37 8.45 -6.37 -2.45
CA PRO A 37 7.24 -6.45 -1.65
C PRO A 37 6.07 -5.91 -2.45
N ARG A 38 5.05 -6.74 -2.69
CA ARG A 38 3.86 -6.29 -3.43
C ARG A 38 2.98 -5.50 -2.48
N SER A 39 3.29 -4.22 -2.31
CA SER A 39 2.39 -3.30 -1.62
C SER A 39 1.16 -3.04 -2.50
N THR A 40 -0.03 -3.25 -1.95
CA THR A 40 -1.30 -2.91 -2.59
C THR A 40 -1.91 -1.68 -1.92
N ILE A 41 -2.41 -0.76 -2.75
CA ILE A 41 -3.09 0.46 -2.31
C ILE A 41 -4.55 0.37 -2.78
N THR A 42 -5.47 0.46 -1.83
CA THR A 42 -6.92 0.39 -2.06
C THR A 42 -7.55 1.71 -1.62
N CYS A 43 -8.04 2.51 -2.56
CA CYS A 43 -8.73 3.78 -2.26
C CYS A 43 -10.24 3.57 -2.16
N GLY A 44 -10.88 4.20 -1.17
CA GLY A 44 -12.33 4.25 -0.99
C GLY A 44 -12.90 3.19 -0.05
N MET A 45 -14.10 3.45 0.44
CA MET A 45 -14.72 2.66 1.52
C MET A 45 -15.04 1.23 1.08
N LEU A 46 -15.82 1.10 0.00
CA LEU A 46 -16.27 -0.20 -0.48
C LEU A 46 -15.11 -1.13 -0.89
N PRO A 47 -14.09 -0.67 -1.65
CA PRO A 47 -12.91 -1.48 -1.94
C PRO A 47 -12.15 -1.88 -0.67
N THR A 48 -12.00 -0.97 0.29
CA THR A 48 -11.32 -1.24 1.56
C THR A 48 -12.03 -2.32 2.36
N LEU A 49 -13.34 -2.21 2.54
CA LEU A 49 -14.13 -3.22 3.27
C LEU A 49 -14.07 -4.60 2.62
N ARG A 50 -14.08 -4.67 1.29
CA ARG A 50 -13.90 -5.95 0.56
C ARG A 50 -12.52 -6.56 0.81
N ALA A 51 -11.47 -5.74 0.78
CA ALA A 51 -10.12 -6.21 1.04
C ALA A 51 -9.99 -6.74 2.47
N LEU A 52 -10.54 -6.03 3.46
CA LEU A 52 -10.57 -6.46 4.86
C LEU A 52 -11.36 -7.75 5.03
N ALA A 53 -12.53 -7.88 4.42
CA ALA A 53 -13.33 -9.11 4.48
C ALA A 53 -12.66 -10.32 3.80
N SER A 54 -11.74 -10.10 2.85
CA SER A 54 -11.01 -11.16 2.16
C SER A 54 -9.73 -11.61 2.87
N LYS A 55 -9.20 -10.81 3.80
CA LYS A 55 -8.06 -11.21 4.62
C LYS A 55 -8.59 -12.06 5.78
N GLU A 56 -8.13 -13.30 5.84
CA GLU A 56 -8.28 -14.10 7.05
C GLU A 56 -7.56 -13.39 8.21
N CYS A 57 -8.17 -13.40 9.39
CA CYS A 57 -7.82 -12.57 10.57
C CYS A 57 -6.38 -12.77 11.10
N GLU A 58 -5.62 -13.72 10.54
CA GLU A 58 -4.39 -14.21 11.15
C GLU A 58 -3.14 -13.36 10.83
N ASN A 59 -3.18 -12.45 9.84
CA ASN A 59 -1.99 -11.66 9.51
C ASN A 59 -2.27 -10.22 9.06
N SER A 60 -2.71 -9.38 10.00
CA SER A 60 -2.84 -7.93 9.82
C SER A 60 -1.49 -7.20 9.79
N GLN A 61 -0.37 -7.88 10.08
CA GLN A 61 0.97 -7.30 10.06
C GLN A 61 1.27 -6.72 8.68
N GLY A 62 1.76 -5.48 8.63
CA GLY A 62 2.02 -4.77 7.37
C GLY A 62 0.82 -4.09 6.72
N THR A 63 -0.34 -4.02 7.40
CA THR A 63 -1.51 -3.27 6.91
C THR A 63 -1.67 -1.93 7.64
N ILE A 64 -1.85 -0.86 6.88
CA ILE A 64 -2.10 0.50 7.38
C ILE A 64 -3.38 1.04 6.74
N CYS A 65 -4.30 1.54 7.56
CA CYS A 65 -5.47 2.28 7.11
C CYS A 65 -5.26 3.78 7.31
N LEU A 66 -5.50 4.56 6.26
CA LEU A 66 -5.49 6.01 6.29
C LEU A 66 -6.94 6.49 6.22
N VAL A 67 -7.34 7.34 7.15
CA VAL A 67 -8.65 7.98 7.13
C VAL A 67 -8.49 9.50 7.09
N PRO A 68 -9.29 10.22 6.30
CA PRO A 68 -9.25 11.67 6.28
C PRO A 68 -9.69 12.22 7.64
N PHE A 69 -9.00 13.24 8.14
CA PHE A 69 -9.61 14.16 9.11
C PHE A 69 -10.16 15.34 8.32
N ASP A 70 -11.48 15.50 8.33
CA ASP A 70 -12.17 16.61 7.67
C ASP A 70 -13.22 17.18 8.63
N ALA A 71 -13.26 18.51 8.74
CA ALA A 71 -14.23 19.22 9.56
C ALA A 71 -15.63 19.23 8.91
N ASN A 72 -15.72 19.01 7.59
CA ASN A 72 -16.95 19.19 6.81
C ASN A 72 -17.57 17.87 6.33
N MET A 73 -17.53 16.83 7.17
CA MET A 73 -18.18 15.55 6.86
C MET A 73 -19.64 15.53 7.32
N ASP A 74 -20.52 14.93 6.50
CA ASP A 74 -21.87 14.59 6.94
C ASP A 74 -21.84 13.48 8.01
N SER A 75 -22.90 13.38 8.80
CA SER A 75 -22.99 12.45 9.92
C SER A 75 -22.83 10.98 9.50
N ALA A 76 -23.30 10.59 8.31
CA ALA A 76 -23.19 9.22 7.84
C ALA A 76 -21.75 8.88 7.47
N SER A 77 -21.08 9.77 6.72
CA SER A 77 -19.65 9.63 6.42
C SER A 77 -18.82 9.62 7.70
N HIS A 78 -19.13 10.49 8.67
CA HIS A 78 -18.39 10.55 9.93
C HIS A 78 -18.52 9.24 10.72
N LEU A 79 -19.73 8.69 10.79
CA LEU A 79 -19.98 7.41 11.43
C LEU A 79 -19.25 6.25 10.72
N GLN A 80 -19.25 6.22 9.38
CA GLN A 80 -18.50 5.21 8.62
C GLN A 80 -17.01 5.22 8.93
N ILE A 81 -16.40 6.41 9.04
CA ILE A 81 -14.98 6.53 9.40
C ILE A 81 -14.74 6.06 10.84
N ILE A 82 -15.60 6.44 11.79
CA ILE A 82 -15.46 5.99 13.19
C ILE A 82 -15.53 4.47 13.28
N LEU A 83 -16.48 3.84 12.59
CA LEU A 83 -16.62 2.38 12.58
C LEU A 83 -15.41 1.69 11.94
N LEU A 84 -14.92 2.20 10.81
CA LEU A 84 -13.73 1.65 10.15
C LEU A 84 -12.50 1.78 11.05
N GLU A 85 -12.30 2.93 11.68
CA GLU A 85 -11.17 3.16 12.60
C GLU A 85 -11.22 2.21 13.80
N ALA A 86 -12.40 1.99 14.38
CA ALA A 86 -12.60 1.05 15.47
C ALA A 86 -12.27 -0.39 15.04
N TYR A 87 -12.84 -0.85 13.91
CA TYR A 87 -12.59 -2.18 13.37
C TYR A 87 -11.11 -2.42 13.07
N CYS A 88 -10.45 -1.47 12.40
CA CYS A 88 -9.04 -1.60 12.08
C CYS A 88 -8.18 -1.71 13.36
N ARG A 89 -8.46 -0.91 14.39
CA ARG A 89 -7.74 -1.00 15.67
C ARG A 89 -7.98 -2.32 16.39
N GLU A 90 -9.22 -2.80 16.39
CA GLU A 90 -9.60 -4.08 16.99
C GLU A 90 -8.89 -5.27 16.32
N THR A 91 -8.69 -5.20 15.00
CA THR A 91 -8.03 -6.24 14.20
C THR A 91 -6.51 -6.06 14.07
N GLY A 92 -5.91 -5.14 14.82
CA GLY A 92 -4.45 -4.91 14.82
C GLY A 92 -3.91 -4.17 13.59
N ILE A 93 -4.78 -3.53 12.80
CA ILE A 93 -4.40 -2.68 11.67
C ILE A 93 -4.08 -1.28 12.18
N LYS A 94 -2.91 -0.75 11.80
CA LYS A 94 -2.51 0.62 12.17
C LYS A 94 -3.38 1.64 11.44
N VAL A 95 -4.02 2.54 12.18
CA VAL A 95 -4.84 3.62 11.59
C VAL A 95 -4.14 4.97 11.76
N LEU A 96 -4.06 5.75 10.68
CA LEU A 96 -3.54 7.12 10.70
C LEU A 96 -4.59 8.08 10.15
N ARG A 97 -4.84 9.16 10.89
CA ARG A 97 -5.64 10.29 10.41
C ARG A 97 -4.74 11.23 9.61
N VAL A 98 -5.13 11.54 8.37
CA VAL A 98 -4.35 12.38 7.44
C VAL A 98 -5.25 13.38 6.72
N SER A 99 -4.71 14.47 6.22
CA SER A 99 -5.48 15.45 5.43
C SER A 99 -5.86 14.85 4.07
N ARG A 100 -7.05 15.17 3.56
CA ARG A 100 -7.52 14.67 2.24
C ARG A 100 -6.57 15.06 1.10
N GLU A 101 -5.92 16.21 1.20
CA GLU A 101 -4.94 16.75 0.25
C GLU A 101 -3.74 15.80 0.16
N ARG A 102 -3.14 15.45 1.30
CA ARG A 102 -2.03 14.48 1.34
C ARG A 102 -2.39 13.13 0.74
N ILE A 103 -3.59 12.60 0.99
CA ILE A 103 -4.06 11.35 0.37
C ILE A 103 -4.10 11.50 -1.15
N ARG A 104 -4.70 12.59 -1.64
CA ARG A 104 -4.85 12.87 -3.08
C ARG A 104 -3.49 12.99 -3.77
N ASP A 105 -2.60 13.77 -3.19
CA ASP A 105 -1.32 14.13 -3.82
C ASP A 105 -0.35 12.95 -3.92
N HIS A 106 -0.43 12.00 -2.98
CA HIS A 106 0.57 10.92 -2.86
C HIS A 106 0.06 9.52 -3.22
N LEU A 107 -1.25 9.26 -3.12
CA LEU A 107 -1.78 7.89 -3.21
C LEU A 107 -2.84 7.71 -4.28
N CYS A 108 -3.74 8.67 -4.44
CA CYS A 108 -4.83 8.59 -5.39
C CYS A 108 -4.83 9.86 -6.29
N PRO A 109 -3.83 10.03 -7.19
CA PRO A 109 -3.78 11.17 -8.10
C PRO A 109 -4.92 11.07 -9.12
N GLY A 110 -6.04 11.74 -8.83
CA GLY A 110 -7.24 11.75 -9.68
C GLY A 110 -8.53 11.96 -8.90
N SER A 111 -9.67 11.69 -9.55
CA SER A 111 -11.02 11.77 -8.96
C SER A 111 -11.41 10.49 -8.19
N GLY A 112 -10.47 9.88 -7.50
CA GLY A 112 -10.71 8.67 -6.70
C GLY A 112 -11.56 8.96 -5.46
N ASP A 113 -12.21 7.93 -4.94
CA ASP A 113 -12.85 8.00 -3.62
C ASP A 113 -11.77 8.14 -2.53
N LEU A 114 -11.81 9.28 -1.82
CA LEU A 114 -10.85 9.65 -0.77
C LEU A 114 -11.43 9.45 0.65
N SER A 115 -12.50 8.66 0.79
CA SER A 115 -13.12 8.35 2.09
C SER A 115 -12.21 7.57 3.03
N CYS A 116 -11.33 6.71 2.50
CA CYS A 116 -10.21 6.08 3.21
C CYS A 116 -9.23 5.45 2.21
N VAL A 117 -8.05 5.05 2.69
CA VAL A 117 -7.08 4.28 1.91
C VAL A 117 -6.52 3.14 2.74
N LEU A 118 -6.51 1.92 2.21
CA LEU A 118 -5.86 0.77 2.80
C LEU A 118 -4.56 0.47 2.04
N ILE A 119 -3.45 0.41 2.77
CA ILE A 119 -2.14 0.01 2.29
C ILE A 119 -1.84 -1.35 2.92
N SER A 120 -1.70 -2.39 2.10
CA SER A 120 -1.31 -3.73 2.57
C SER A 120 0.00 -4.10 1.93
N ASN A 121 0.97 -4.53 2.74
CA ASN A 121 2.17 -5.17 2.25
C ASN A 121 2.10 -6.67 2.52
N ASP A 122 2.43 -7.49 1.52
CA ASP A 122 2.49 -8.95 1.64
C ASP A 122 3.87 -9.43 2.13
N ASP A 123 4.81 -8.51 2.38
CA ASP A 123 6.14 -8.83 2.90
C ASP A 123 6.13 -8.88 4.44
N PRO A 124 6.41 -10.06 5.04
CA PRO A 124 6.40 -10.26 6.49
C PRO A 124 7.49 -9.45 7.23
N TYR A 125 8.49 -8.88 6.56
CA TYR A 125 9.62 -8.18 7.19
C TYR A 125 9.43 -6.65 7.34
N PHE A 126 8.27 -6.10 6.96
CA PHE A 126 8.11 -4.64 6.83
C PHE A 126 7.97 -3.88 8.17
N LEU A 127 7.83 -4.59 9.30
CA LEU A 127 7.64 -3.97 10.62
C LEU A 127 8.73 -4.32 11.65
N ASP A 128 9.78 -5.04 11.26
CA ASP A 128 10.95 -5.19 12.14
C ASP A 128 11.74 -3.88 12.12
N THR A 129 11.41 -2.98 13.04
CA THR A 129 12.32 -1.90 13.42
C THR A 129 13.49 -2.51 14.19
N PRO A 130 14.77 -2.24 13.83
CA PRO A 130 15.88 -2.59 14.69
C PRO A 130 15.80 -1.75 15.98
N GLU A 131 15.98 -2.41 17.13
CA GLU A 131 16.08 -1.81 18.48
C GLU A 131 17.21 -0.77 18.60
#